data_AF-A0A7Y8JDC1-F1
#
_entry.id   AF-A0A7Y8JDC1-F1
#
_cell.length_a   1.000
_cell.length_b   1.000
_cell.length_c   1.000
_cell.angle_alpha   90.00
_cell.angle_beta   90.00
_cell.angle_gamma   90.00
#
_symmetry.space_group_name_H-M   'P 1'
#
loop_
_entity.id
_entity.type
_entity.pdbx_description
1 polymer ?
#
loop_
_entity_poly.entity_id
_entity_poly.type
_entity_poly.pdbx_seq_one_letter_code
_entity_poly.pdbx_strand_id
1 'polypeptide(L)'
;MEWEFTPEDVVKGYSGYGLAEFRRDLAEEVRINVGDDAERFARVYHLLYDLCYALATNKDFEAHLSAYAYDPPTVQFLRELQPLMEDNVAMLGAILQRQIMDRVAAGMPLETAIADVAEWHRQSIAAEPAAAD
;
A
#
# COMPACT_ATOMS: atom_id res chain seq x y z
N MET A 1 7.45 8.64 4.97
CA MET A 1 6.39 9.36 5.71
C MET A 1 6.68 9.27 7.21
N GLU A 2 6.33 10.29 8.00
CA GLU A 2 6.40 10.21 9.47
C GLU A 2 5.00 10.48 10.06
N TRP A 3 4.51 9.57 10.91
CA TRP A 3 3.20 9.68 11.55
C TRP A 3 3.35 9.95 13.05
N GLU A 4 2.46 10.79 13.59
CA GLU A 4 2.37 11.05 15.05
C GLU A 4 1.61 9.95 15.82
N PHE A 5 1.18 8.90 15.12
CA PHE A 5 0.41 7.77 15.65
C PHE A 5 0.99 6.46 15.13
N THR A 6 0.61 5.37 15.78
CA THR A 6 1.11 4.03 15.45
C THR A 6 0.16 3.26 14.54
N PRO A 7 0.62 2.20 13.85
CA PRO A 7 -0.27 1.26 13.17
C PRO A 7 -1.34 0.66 14.12
N GLU A 8 -1.02 0.47 15.40
CA GLU A 8 -1.96 -0.04 16.40
C GLU A 8 -3.11 0.96 16.66
N ASP A 9 -2.82 2.26 16.68
CA ASP A 9 -3.84 3.31 16.81
C ASP A 9 -4.81 3.31 15.62
N VAL A 10 -4.33 2.96 14.42
CA VAL A 10 -5.17 2.80 13.23
C VAL A 10 -6.06 1.55 13.37
N VAL A 11 -5.49 0.40 13.73
CA VAL A 11 -6.26 -0.85 13.92
C VAL A 11 -7.37 -0.68 14.97
N LYS A 12 -7.06 0.01 16.07
CA LYS A 12 -8.02 0.28 17.16
C LYS A 12 -9.01 1.39 16.83
N GLY A 13 -8.82 2.11 15.73
CA GLY A 13 -9.66 3.24 15.32
C GLY A 13 -9.44 4.51 16.15
N TYR A 14 -8.36 4.60 16.92
CA TYR A 14 -7.96 5.83 17.62
C TYR A 14 -7.46 6.90 16.65
N SER A 15 -6.86 6.48 15.53
CA SER A 15 -6.59 7.33 14.37
C SER A 15 -7.61 7.05 13.26
N GLY A 16 -8.06 8.12 12.59
CA GLY A 16 -8.93 8.03 11.40
C GLY A 16 -8.18 7.76 10.10
N TYR A 17 -6.85 7.59 10.16
CA TYR A 17 -6.01 7.41 8.98
C TYR A 17 -6.40 6.18 8.17
N GLY A 18 -6.61 6.37 6.86
CA GLY A 18 -7.10 5.35 5.96
C GLY A 18 -6.32 5.25 4.65
N LEU A 19 -6.86 4.47 3.72
CA LEU A 19 -6.20 4.14 2.46
C LEU A 19 -5.97 5.38 1.58
N ALA A 20 -6.91 6.33 1.59
CA ALA A 20 -6.81 7.54 0.78
C ALA A 20 -5.67 8.45 1.28
N GLU A 21 -5.56 8.64 2.59
CA GLU A 21 -4.46 9.40 3.20
C GLU A 21 -3.12 8.72 2.92
N PHE A 22 -3.03 7.41 3.15
CA PHE A 22 -1.81 6.64 2.86
C PHE A 22 -1.32 6.80 1.43
N ARG A 23 -2.22 6.69 0.45
CA ARG A 23 -1.87 6.84 -0.97
C ARG A 23 -1.40 8.25 -1.31
N ARG A 24 -2.09 9.26 -0.80
CA ARG A 24 -1.72 10.66 -1.00
C ARG A 24 -0.33 10.95 -0.43
N ASP A 25 -0.09 10.53 0.80
CA ASP A 25 1.17 10.83 1.50
C ASP A 25 2.35 10.07 0.86
N LEU A 26 2.13 8.81 0.43
CA LEU A 26 3.12 8.06 -0.35
C LEU A 26 3.39 8.73 -1.70
N ALA A 27 2.34 9.19 -2.40
CA ALA A 27 2.50 9.89 -3.66
C ALA A 27 3.30 11.20 -3.49
N GLU A 28 3.06 11.95 -2.43
CA GLU A 28 3.82 13.15 -2.10
C GLU A 28 5.31 12.85 -1.86
N GLU A 29 5.61 11.83 -1.04
CA GLU A 29 6.98 11.40 -0.78
C GLU A 29 7.70 10.97 -2.06
N VAL A 30 7.03 10.22 -2.93
CA VAL A 30 7.61 9.83 -4.23
C VAL A 30 7.87 11.06 -5.11
N ARG A 31 6.91 11.99 -5.22
CA ARG A 31 7.11 13.23 -6.00
C ARG A 31 8.32 14.02 -5.54
N ILE A 32 8.49 14.19 -4.23
CA ILE A 32 9.64 14.90 -3.64
C ILE A 32 10.97 14.26 -4.07
N ASN A 33 11.02 12.93 -4.17
CA ASN A 33 12.24 12.20 -4.48
C ASN A 33 12.53 12.06 -5.99
N VAL A 34 11.51 11.94 -6.85
CA VAL A 34 11.72 11.78 -8.30
C VAL A 34 11.68 13.08 -9.10
N GLY A 35 11.12 14.16 -8.54
CA GLY A 35 10.94 15.45 -9.21
C GLY A 35 9.75 15.49 -10.18
N ASP A 36 9.72 16.50 -11.05
CA ASP A 36 8.55 16.86 -11.90
C ASP A 36 8.30 15.94 -13.11
N ASP A 37 9.00 14.80 -13.23
CA ASP A 37 8.76 13.83 -14.30
C ASP A 37 7.52 12.98 -13.95
N ALA A 38 6.39 13.30 -14.57
CA ALA A 38 5.11 12.65 -14.32
C ALA A 38 5.11 11.15 -14.65
N GLU A 39 5.80 10.72 -15.71
CA GLU A 39 5.85 9.30 -16.06
C GLU A 39 6.72 8.51 -15.09
N ARG A 40 7.87 9.08 -14.71
CA ARG A 40 8.75 8.49 -13.71
C ARG A 40 8.07 8.42 -12.35
N PHE A 41 7.37 9.48 -11.95
CA PHE A 41 6.53 9.51 -10.76
C PHE A 41 5.52 8.36 -10.77
N ALA A 42 4.71 8.24 -11.82
CA ALA A 42 3.68 7.21 -11.90
C ALA A 42 4.27 5.80 -11.78
N ARG A 43 5.36 5.52 -12.53
CA ARG A 43 6.03 4.22 -12.48
C ARG A 43 6.57 3.89 -11.08
N VAL A 44 7.28 4.83 -10.45
CA VAL A 44 7.88 4.60 -9.14
C VAL A 44 6.79 4.45 -8.07
N TYR A 45 5.78 5.33 -8.07
CA TYR A 45 4.67 5.25 -7.14
C TYR A 45 3.96 3.90 -7.20
N HIS A 46 3.64 3.41 -8.40
CA HIS A 46 3.00 2.11 -8.56
C HIS A 46 3.88 0.96 -8.08
N LEU A 47 5.17 0.96 -8.39
CA LEU A 47 6.11 -0.07 -7.91
C LEU A 47 6.18 -0.12 -6.37
N LEU A 48 6.26 1.04 -5.71
CA LEU A 48 6.35 1.10 -4.25
C LEU A 48 5.04 0.75 -3.56
N TYR A 49 3.92 1.19 -4.13
CA TYR A 49 2.61 0.84 -3.64
C TYR A 49 2.35 -0.67 -3.76
N ASP A 50 2.65 -1.26 -4.91
CA ASP A 50 2.50 -2.70 -5.16
C ASP A 50 3.40 -3.54 -4.24
N LEU A 51 4.62 -3.07 -3.98
CA LEU A 51 5.52 -3.66 -2.99
C LEU A 51 4.90 -3.63 -1.59
N CYS A 52 4.42 -2.46 -1.15
CA CYS A 52 3.78 -2.31 0.16
C CYS A 52 2.60 -3.26 0.31
N TYR A 53 1.71 -3.27 -0.69
CA TYR A 53 0.50 -4.08 -0.67
C TYR A 53 0.82 -5.58 -0.68
N ALA A 54 1.81 -6.01 -1.46
CA ALA A 54 2.23 -7.40 -1.50
C ALA A 54 2.75 -7.85 -0.12
N LEU A 55 3.65 -7.09 0.50
CA LEU A 55 4.21 -7.44 1.79
C LEU A 55 3.16 -7.36 2.93
N ALA A 56 2.28 -6.35 2.89
CA ALA A 56 1.21 -6.18 3.88
C ALA A 56 0.18 -7.34 3.85
N THR A 57 -0.03 -7.95 2.68
CA THR A 57 -0.91 -9.10 2.51
C THR A 57 -0.19 -10.44 2.63
N ASN A 58 1.00 -10.44 3.24
CA ASN A 58 1.85 -11.60 3.50
C ASN A 58 2.22 -12.39 2.23
N LYS A 59 2.34 -11.68 1.09
CA LYS A 59 2.93 -12.26 -0.12
C LYS A 59 4.43 -12.36 0.09
N ASP A 60 4.97 -13.55 -0.19
CA ASP A 60 6.41 -13.77 -0.19
C ASP A 60 7.11 -12.76 -1.13
N PHE A 61 8.19 -12.14 -0.64
CA PHE A 61 8.88 -11.08 -1.37
C PHE A 61 9.49 -11.59 -2.68
N GLU A 62 10.08 -12.79 -2.68
CA GLU A 62 10.64 -13.39 -3.89
C GLU A 62 9.53 -13.72 -4.90
N ALA A 63 8.38 -14.21 -4.43
CA ALA A 63 7.19 -14.40 -5.25
C ALA A 63 6.66 -13.08 -5.84
N HIS A 64 6.76 -11.95 -5.13
CA HIS A 64 6.45 -10.64 -5.69
C HIS A 64 7.46 -10.25 -6.78
N LEU A 65 8.76 -10.37 -6.52
CA LEU A 65 9.83 -10.05 -7.48
C LEU A 65 9.76 -10.88 -8.77
N SER A 66 9.21 -12.09 -8.71
CA SER A 66 9.05 -12.96 -9.89
C SER A 66 8.21 -12.33 -11.02
N ALA A 67 7.34 -11.36 -10.70
CA ALA A 67 6.58 -10.60 -11.70
C ALA A 67 7.50 -9.73 -12.58
N TYR A 68 8.71 -9.42 -12.11
CA TYR A 68 9.70 -8.57 -12.75
C TYR A 68 10.95 -9.35 -13.16
N ALA A 69 10.88 -10.68 -13.28
CA ALA A 69 12.05 -11.55 -13.52
C ALA A 69 12.85 -11.19 -14.79
N TYR A 70 12.21 -10.55 -15.77
CA TYR A 70 12.85 -10.10 -17.02
C TYR A 70 13.31 -8.64 -17.00
N ASP A 71 13.24 -7.98 -15.84
CA ASP A 71 13.70 -6.61 -15.61
C ASP A 71 14.62 -6.53 -14.36
N PRO A 72 15.90 -6.95 -14.51
CA PRO A 72 16.85 -6.97 -13.39
C PRO A 72 17.03 -5.61 -12.67
N PRO A 73 17.05 -4.45 -13.37
CA PRO A 73 17.05 -3.14 -12.71
C PRO A 73 15.89 -2.93 -11.74
N THR A 74 14.65 -3.27 -12.14
CA THR A 74 13.48 -3.15 -11.26
C THR A 74 13.59 -4.09 -10.06
N VAL A 75 14.05 -5.32 -10.25
CA VAL A 75 14.27 -6.26 -9.14
C VAL A 75 15.29 -5.70 -8.14
N GLN A 76 16.42 -5.16 -8.62
CA GLN A 76 17.43 -4.56 -7.75
C GLN A 76 16.87 -3.36 -6.99
N PHE A 77 16.16 -2.46 -7.69
CA PHE A 77 15.52 -1.29 -7.10
C PHE A 77 14.55 -1.67 -5.97
N LEU A 78 13.68 -2.66 -6.19
CA LEU A 78 12.73 -3.12 -5.17
C LEU A 78 13.43 -3.75 -3.96
N ARG A 79 14.55 -4.46 -4.16
CA ARG A 79 15.35 -5.01 -3.05
C ARG A 79 16.01 -3.92 -2.20
N GLU A 80 16.52 -2.87 -2.85
CA GLU A 80 17.14 -1.75 -2.14
C GLU A 80 16.11 -0.96 -1.33
N LEU A 81 14.88 -0.85 -1.83
CA LEU A 81 13.82 -0.11 -1.15
C LEU A 81 13.05 -0.92 -0.10
N GLN A 82 12.98 -2.25 -0.21
CA GLN A 82 12.29 -3.10 0.76
C GLN A 82 12.51 -2.71 2.23
N PRO A 83 13.76 -2.57 2.75
CA PRO A 83 13.98 -2.23 4.16
C PRO A 83 13.51 -0.80 4.52
N LEU A 84 13.46 0.11 3.55
CA LEU A 84 12.97 1.48 3.77
C LEU A 84 11.44 1.56 3.78
N MET A 85 10.76 0.50 3.32
CA MET A 85 9.30 0.45 3.24
C MET A 85 8.66 -0.26 4.44
N GLU A 86 9.42 -0.72 5.44
CA GLU A 86 8.89 -1.52 6.56
C GLU A 86 7.73 -0.81 7.28
N ASP A 87 7.89 0.47 7.60
CA ASP A 87 6.85 1.26 8.27
C ASP A 87 5.62 1.47 7.35
N ASN A 88 5.86 1.67 6.05
CA ASN A 88 4.80 1.81 5.06
C ASN A 88 3.99 0.52 4.91
N VAL A 89 4.67 -0.64 4.94
CA VAL A 89 4.05 -1.97 4.93
C VAL A 89 3.22 -2.18 6.19
N ALA A 90 3.77 -1.87 7.37
CA ALA A 90 3.07 -2.02 8.64
C ALA A 90 1.81 -1.14 8.69
N MET A 91 1.91 0.11 8.24
CA MET A 91 0.78 1.04 8.21
C MET A 91 -0.31 0.59 7.23
N LEU A 92 0.05 0.17 6.02
CA LEU A 92 -0.93 -0.37 5.06
C LEU A 92 -1.58 -1.65 5.59
N GLY A 93 -0.81 -2.53 6.22
CA GLY A 93 -1.33 -3.73 6.89
C GLY A 93 -2.35 -3.39 7.97
N ALA A 94 -2.07 -2.39 8.81
CA ALA A 94 -3.01 -1.91 9.83
C ALA A 94 -4.31 -1.34 9.23
N ILE A 95 -4.22 -0.58 8.14
CA ILE A 95 -5.40 -0.07 7.42
C ILE A 95 -6.26 -1.23 6.91
N LEU A 96 -5.65 -2.22 6.26
CA LEU A 96 -6.36 -3.40 5.74
C LEU A 96 -6.97 -4.23 6.89
N GLN A 97 -6.22 -4.43 7.97
CA GLN A 97 -6.68 -5.15 9.16
C GLN A 97 -7.90 -4.47 9.79
N ARG A 98 -7.87 -3.14 9.95
CA ARG A 98 -9.03 -2.38 10.44
C ARG A 98 -10.26 -2.63 9.56
N GLN A 99 -10.10 -2.53 8.25
CA GLN A 99 -11.19 -2.75 7.30
C GLN A 99 -11.78 -4.16 7.39
N ILE A 100 -10.94 -5.18 7.63
CA ILE A 100 -11.37 -6.56 7.88
C ILE A 100 -12.13 -6.63 9.21
N MET A 101 -11.57 -6.06 10.27
CA MET A 101 -12.16 -6.06 11.61
C MET A 101 -13.53 -5.38 11.65
N ASP A 102 -13.70 -4.25 10.96
CA ASP A 102 -14.97 -3.53 10.88
C ASP A 102 -16.08 -4.41 10.25
N ARG A 103 -15.75 -5.17 9.21
CA ARG A 103 -16.69 -6.11 8.57
C ARG A 103 -17.01 -7.30 9.45
N VAL A 104 -16.00 -7.85 10.13
CA VAL A 104 -16.21 -8.94 11.10
C VAL A 104 -17.08 -8.47 12.25
N ALA A 105 -16.87 -7.26 12.78
CA ALA A 105 -17.70 -6.66 13.81
C ALA A 105 -19.16 -6.43 13.33
N ALA A 106 -19.36 -6.18 12.04
CA ALA A 106 -20.67 -6.11 11.40
C ALA A 106 -21.33 -7.49 11.16
N GLY A 107 -20.68 -8.59 11.57
CA GLY A 107 -21.21 -9.95 11.49
C GLY A 107 -20.78 -10.75 10.25
N MET A 108 -19.85 -10.23 9.45
CA MET A 108 -19.31 -10.95 8.30
C MET A 108 -18.32 -12.06 8.74
N PRO A 109 -18.39 -13.29 8.18
CA PRO A 109 -17.36 -14.30 8.41
C PRO A 109 -15.98 -13.80 7.96
N LEU A 110 -14.91 -14.20 8.68
CA LEU A 110 -13.54 -13.71 8.44
C LEU A 110 -13.09 -13.90 6.98
N GLU A 111 -13.29 -15.08 6.40
CA GLU A 111 -12.89 -15.36 5.01
C GLU A 111 -13.61 -14.44 4.01
N THR A 112 -14.90 -14.19 4.24
CA THR A 112 -15.69 -13.25 3.43
C THR A 112 -15.22 -11.82 3.62
N ALA A 113 -14.88 -11.41 4.85
CA ALA A 113 -14.35 -10.08 5.13
C ALA A 113 -13.01 -9.83 4.43
N ILE A 114 -12.11 -10.82 4.42
CA ILE A 114 -10.84 -10.73 3.68
C ILE A 114 -11.10 -10.56 2.19
N ALA A 115 -11.98 -11.38 1.60
CA ALA A 115 -12.31 -11.29 0.18
C ALA A 115 -12.97 -9.95 -0.18
N ASP A 116 -13.86 -9.44 0.67
CA ASP A 116 -14.52 -8.15 0.47
C ASP A 116 -13.54 -6.98 0.57
N VAL A 117 -12.61 -7.00 1.54
CA VAL A 117 -11.57 -5.97 1.66
C VAL A 117 -10.62 -6.00 0.48
N ALA A 118 -10.26 -7.19 -0.04
CA ALA A 118 -9.44 -7.29 -1.24
C ALA A 118 -10.14 -6.66 -2.46
N GLU A 119 -11.46 -6.84 -2.59
CA GLU A 119 -12.24 -6.21 -3.65
C GLU A 119 -12.41 -4.70 -3.45
N TRP A 120 -12.73 -4.26 -2.23
CA TRP A 120 -12.78 -2.85 -1.87
C TRP A 120 -11.45 -2.13 -2.16
N HIS A 121 -10.32 -2.77 -1.85
CA HIS A 121 -9.00 -2.25 -2.18
C HIS A 121 -8.82 -2.11 -3.70
N ARG A 122 -9.15 -3.16 -4.48
CA ARG A 122 -9.10 -3.12 -5.96
C ARG A 122 -9.94 -1.98 -6.55
N GLN A 123 -11.15 -1.78 -6.04
CA GLN A 123 -12.03 -0.69 -6.49
C GLN A 123 -11.47 0.68 -6.11
N SER A 124 -10.93 0.80 -4.90
CA SER A 124 -10.33 2.04 -4.41
C SER A 124 -9.12 2.44 -5.26
N ILE A 125 -8.28 1.50 -5.68
CA ILE A 125 -7.13 1.78 -6.55
C ILE A 125 -7.54 2.10 -7.99
N ALA A 126 -8.59 1.46 -8.52
CA ALA A 126 -9.07 1.70 -9.88
C ALA A 126 -9.87 3.01 -10.03
N ALA A 127 -10.48 3.51 -8.96
CA ALA A 127 -11.30 4.71 -8.97
C ALA A 127 -10.51 6.03 -8.98
N GLU A 128 -9.18 5.98 -8.83
CA GLU A 128 -8.32 7.16 -8.93
C GLU A 128 -7.91 7.34 -10.40
N PRO A 129 -8.40 8.37 -11.12
CA PRO A 129 -7.85 8.70 -12.42
C PRO A 129 -6.41 9.19 -12.20
N ALA A 130 -5.48 8.75 -13.03
CA ALA A 130 -4.19 9.42 -13.20
C ALA A 130 -4.49 10.92 -13.35
N ALA A 131 -4.07 11.71 -12.36
CA ALA A 131 -4.43 13.12 -12.26
C ALA A 131 -4.18 13.82 -13.60
N ALA A 132 -5.27 14.22 -14.25
CA ALA A 132 -5.25 15.24 -15.27
C ALA A 132 -5.17 16.59 -14.53
N ASP A 133 -4.05 17.27 -14.71
CA ASP A 133 -3.97 18.72 -15.00
C ASP A 133 -2.53 19.08 -15.42
#